data_AF-A0A933Z4G5-F1
#
_entry.id   AF-A0A933Z4G5-F1
#
_cell.length_a   1.000
_cell.length_b   1.000
_cell.length_c   1.000
_cell.angle_alpha   90.00
_cell.angle_beta   90.00
_cell.angle_gamma   90.00
#
_symmetry.space_group_name_H-M   'P 1'
#
loop_
_entity.id
_entity.type
_entity.pdbx_description
1 polymer ?
#
loop_
_entity_poly.entity_id
_entity_poly.type
_entity_poly.pdbx_seq_one_letter_code
_entity_poly.pdbx_strand_id
1 'polypeptide(L)'
;MVPSKAVHGSNVQIFANQPALTAKKTPLAAGSIIVKEGMDDTHKVNQIVVMYKVKGFNPEAGDWFWAKYDSSGKVGAAGKVGGCISCHERKASNDYVLAHIFK
;
A
#
# COMPACT_ATOMS: atom_id res chain seq x y z
N MET A 1 6.17 3.57 14.17
CA MET A 1 7.00 2.52 13.55
C MET A 1 6.76 1.20 14.27
N VAL A 2 6.64 0.10 13.53
CA VAL A 2 6.48 -1.24 14.11
C VAL A 2 7.49 -2.20 13.48
N PRO A 3 8.05 -3.16 14.24
CA PRO A 3 8.84 -4.25 13.67
C PRO A 3 8.02 -5.00 12.62
N SER A 4 8.66 -5.39 11.53
CA SER A 4 8.02 -6.11 10.43
C SER A 4 8.90 -7.26 9.97
N LYS A 5 8.32 -8.46 9.88
CA LYS A 5 8.89 -9.59 9.14
C LYS A 5 8.40 -9.61 7.69
N ALA A 6 7.76 -8.53 7.22
CA ALA A 6 7.20 -8.47 5.88
C ALA A 6 8.29 -8.25 4.82
N VAL A 7 7.99 -8.60 3.58
CA VAL A 7 8.88 -8.47 2.39
C VAL A 7 9.28 -7.02 2.02
N HIS A 8 9.11 -6.06 2.93
CA HIS A 8 9.27 -4.63 2.70
C HIS A 8 10.06 -3.91 3.83
N GLY A 9 10.98 -4.61 4.50
CA GLY A 9 11.89 -4.03 5.52
C GLY A 9 11.68 -4.58 6.94
N SER A 10 12.72 -4.49 7.77
CA SER A 10 12.72 -4.94 9.17
C SER A 10 11.82 -4.10 10.07
N ASN A 11 11.61 -2.84 9.69
CA ASN A 11 10.71 -1.91 10.34
C ASN A 11 9.85 -1.21 9.29
N VAL A 12 8.59 -0.92 9.64
CA VAL A 12 7.68 -0.25 8.72
C VAL A 12 6.89 0.86 9.41
N GLN A 13 6.55 1.87 8.62
CA GLN A 13 5.56 2.88 8.98
C GLN A 13 4.53 2.97 7.85
N ILE A 14 3.26 3.07 8.22
CA ILE A 14 2.16 3.17 7.27
C ILE A 14 1.46 4.49 7.49
N PHE A 15 1.23 5.20 6.40
CA PHE A 15 0.53 6.47 6.33
C PHE A 15 -0.66 6.31 5.40
N ALA A 16 -1.70 7.08 5.66
CA ALA A 16 -2.89 7.12 4.82
C ALA A 16 -3.39 8.56 4.73
N ASN A 17 -3.92 8.95 3.57
CA ASN A 17 -4.53 10.26 3.42
C ASN A 17 -5.94 10.31 4.02
N GLN A 18 -6.53 11.51 4.12
CA GLN A 18 -7.81 11.71 4.78
C GLN A 18 -8.93 10.76 4.29
N PRO A 19 -9.19 10.58 2.97
CA PRO A 19 -10.21 9.66 2.50
C PRO A 19 -10.00 8.21 2.96
N ALA A 20 -8.75 7.74 3.01
CA ALA A 20 -8.42 6.41 3.51
C ALA A 20 -8.56 6.31 5.04
N LEU A 21 -8.14 7.33 5.78
CA LEU A 21 -8.20 7.36 7.25
C LEU A 21 -9.63 7.43 7.80
N THR A 22 -10.51 8.20 7.16
CA THR A 22 -11.90 8.38 7.63
C THR A 22 -12.88 7.37 7.07
N ALA A 23 -12.40 6.43 6.25
CA ALA A 23 -13.24 5.36 5.75
C ALA A 23 -13.82 4.56 6.94
N LYS A 24 -15.07 4.13 6.80
CA LYS A 24 -15.76 3.31 7.82
C LYS A 24 -16.02 1.88 7.35
N LYS A 25 -15.79 1.61 6.07
CA LYS A 25 -16.00 0.33 5.41
C LYS A 25 -15.17 0.26 4.14
N THR A 26 -15.01 -0.95 3.63
CA THR A 26 -14.54 -1.20 2.27
C THR A 26 -15.68 -1.13 1.25
N PRO A 27 -15.38 -0.93 -0.05
CA PRO A 27 -14.09 -0.51 -0.57
C PRO A 27 -13.76 0.95 -0.19
N LEU A 28 -12.47 1.27 -0.14
CA LEU A 28 -12.01 2.66 0.05
C LEU A 28 -12.44 3.53 -1.14
N ALA A 29 -12.57 4.84 -0.91
CA ALA A 29 -12.97 5.78 -1.95
C ALA A 29 -11.87 5.94 -3.01
N ALA A 30 -12.26 6.27 -4.25
CA ALA A 30 -11.30 6.80 -5.22
C ALA A 30 -10.62 8.05 -4.64
N GLY A 31 -9.31 8.19 -4.86
CA GLY A 31 -8.52 9.22 -4.17
C GLY A 31 -7.82 8.71 -2.91
N SER A 32 -8.19 7.55 -2.36
CA SER A 32 -7.51 6.97 -1.21
C SER A 32 -6.05 6.62 -1.55
N ILE A 33 -5.14 7.03 -0.68
CA ILE A 33 -3.71 6.75 -0.77
C ILE A 33 -3.26 6.09 0.52
N ILE A 34 -2.53 4.99 0.40
CA ILE A 34 -1.81 4.33 1.50
C ILE A 34 -0.35 4.26 1.11
N VAL A 35 0.52 4.76 1.98
CA VAL A 35 1.97 4.74 1.80
C VAL A 35 2.58 3.88 2.89
N LYS A 36 3.49 3.00 2.51
CA LYS A 36 4.30 2.22 3.41
C LYS A 36 5.76 2.55 3.20
N GLU A 37 6.40 3.05 4.25
CA GLU A 37 7.85 3.19 4.29
C GLU A 37 8.46 1.94 4.91
N GLY A 38 9.40 1.35 4.18
CA GLY A 38 10.25 0.27 4.66
C GLY A 38 11.59 0.81 5.10
N MET A 39 12.04 0.37 6.28
CA MET A 39 13.30 0.77 6.90
C MET A 39 14.20 -0.44 7.16
N ASP A 40 15.50 -0.19 7.18
CA ASP A 40 16.49 -1.14 7.68
C ASP A 40 16.57 -1.15 9.22
N ASP A 41 17.50 -1.94 9.76
CA ASP A 41 17.72 -2.10 11.21
C ASP A 41 18.28 -0.84 11.88
N THR A 42 18.76 0.14 11.09
CA THR A 42 19.21 1.46 11.57
C THR A 42 18.10 2.51 11.52
N HIS A 43 16.88 2.10 11.18
CA HIS A 43 15.70 2.96 10.95
C HIS A 43 15.84 3.93 9.78
N LYS A 44 16.73 3.65 8.81
CA LYS A 44 16.83 4.42 7.59
C LYS A 44 15.82 3.90 6.56
N VAL A 45 15.02 4.80 5.98
CA VAL A 45 14.09 4.46 4.90
C VAL A 45 14.88 4.00 3.67
N ASN A 46 14.53 2.83 3.13
CA ASN A 46 15.15 2.26 1.95
C ASN A 46 14.16 2.01 0.80
N GLN A 47 12.86 2.02 1.09
CA GLN A 47 11.82 1.88 0.08
C GLN A 47 10.53 2.55 0.52
N ILE A 48 9.80 3.09 -0.46
CA ILE A 48 8.48 3.67 -0.28
C ILE A 48 7.54 2.94 -1.23
N VAL A 49 6.49 2.32 -0.68
CA VAL A 49 5.49 1.58 -1.45
C VAL A 49 4.16 2.31 -1.34
N VAL A 50 3.52 2.58 -2.47
CA VAL A 50 2.29 3.36 -2.56
C VAL A 50 1.18 2.52 -3.17
N MET A 51 0.01 2.56 -2.53
CA MET A 51 -1.27 2.17 -3.09
C MET A 51 -2.09 3.44 -3.33
N TYR A 52 -2.56 3.64 -4.57
CA TYR A 52 -3.42 4.76 -4.92
C TYR A 52 -4.68 4.27 -5.63
N LYS A 53 -5.85 4.63 -5.11
CA LYS A 53 -7.14 4.18 -5.64
C LYS A 53 -7.61 5.10 -6.77
N VAL A 54 -7.65 4.56 -7.99
CA VAL A 54 -8.04 5.28 -9.21
C VAL A 54 -9.22 4.58 -9.84
N LYS A 55 -10.39 5.25 -9.83
CA LYS A 55 -11.63 4.71 -10.39
C LYS A 55 -11.42 4.20 -11.82
N GLY A 56 -11.71 2.92 -12.06
CA GLY A 56 -11.63 2.28 -13.37
C GLY A 56 -10.23 1.89 -13.84
N PHE A 57 -9.16 2.14 -13.06
CA PHE A 57 -7.80 1.84 -13.49
C PHE A 57 -7.53 0.33 -13.56
N ASN A 58 -7.97 -0.40 -12.55
CA ASN A 58 -7.77 -1.85 -12.46
C ASN A 58 -8.93 -2.52 -11.73
N PRO A 59 -10.13 -2.58 -12.34
CA PRO A 59 -11.34 -3.02 -11.64
C PRO A 59 -11.24 -4.42 -11.06
N GLU A 60 -10.56 -5.33 -11.76
CA GLU A 60 -10.31 -6.72 -11.32
C GLU A 60 -9.48 -6.78 -10.04
N ALA A 61 -8.63 -5.79 -9.78
CA ALA A 61 -7.80 -5.67 -8.58
C ALA A 61 -8.21 -4.49 -7.69
N GLY A 62 -9.51 -4.16 -7.64
CA GLY A 62 -10.04 -3.16 -6.72
C GLY A 62 -9.63 -1.72 -7.03
N ASP A 63 -9.33 -1.42 -8.29
CA ASP A 63 -8.95 -0.07 -8.76
C ASP A 63 -7.65 0.49 -8.17
N TRP A 64 -6.79 -0.40 -7.66
CA TRP A 64 -5.50 -0.01 -7.09
C TRP A 64 -4.42 0.15 -8.15
N PHE A 65 -3.80 1.33 -8.16
CA PHE A 65 -2.47 1.59 -8.69
C PHE A 65 -1.43 1.31 -7.62
N TRP A 66 -0.35 0.64 -7.99
CA TRP A 66 0.75 0.27 -7.10
C TRP A 66 2.02 0.95 -7.58
N ALA A 67 2.87 1.43 -6.67
CA ALA A 67 4.21 1.88 -7.02
C ALA A 67 5.21 1.59 -5.91
N LYS A 68 6.45 1.34 -6.31
CA LYS A 68 7.60 1.27 -5.42
C LYS A 68 8.61 2.34 -5.84
N TYR A 69 9.09 3.09 -4.86
CA TYR A 69 10.16 4.07 -4.99
C TYR A 69 11.32 3.67 -4.08
N ASP A 70 12.52 4.05 -4.48
CA ASP A 70 13.66 4.06 -3.55
C ASP A 70 13.61 5.30 -2.64
N SER A 71 14.57 5.41 -1.73
CA SER A 71 14.66 6.53 -0.79
C SER A 71 14.99 7.89 -1.43
N SER A 72 15.37 7.92 -2.71
CA SER A 72 15.55 9.16 -3.48
C SER A 72 14.27 9.58 -4.22
N GLY A 73 13.22 8.76 -4.17
CA GLY A 73 11.98 8.96 -4.91
C GLY A 73 12.04 8.47 -6.36
N LYS A 74 13.10 7.75 -6.75
CA LYS A 74 13.16 7.14 -8.08
C LYS A 74 12.18 5.98 -8.15
N VAL A 75 11.37 5.96 -9.21
CA VAL A 75 10.40 4.88 -9.44
C VAL A 75 11.11 3.58 -9.85
N GLY A 76 10.67 2.48 -9.23
CA GLY A 76 10.97 1.12 -9.65
C GLY A 76 9.79 0.55 -10.46
N ALA A 77 9.03 -0.36 -9.85
CA ALA A 77 7.80 -0.89 -10.46
C ALA A 77 6.60 0.03 -10.16
N ALA A 78 5.72 0.22 -11.15
CA ALA A 78 4.50 1.02 -11.01
C ALA A 78 3.35 0.52 -11.90
N GLY A 79 2.10 0.86 -11.55
CA GLY A 79 0.91 0.50 -12.30
C GLY A 79 0.20 -0.76 -11.78
N LYS A 80 -0.10 -1.68 -12.68
CA LYS A 80 -0.73 -2.99 -12.37
C LYS A 80 0.34 -4.02 -12.02
N VAL A 81 1.04 -3.81 -10.91
CA VAL A 81 2.20 -4.61 -10.53
C VAL A 81 1.75 -5.98 -10.00
N GLY A 82 1.88 -7.03 -10.83
CA GLY A 82 1.37 -8.37 -10.53
C GLY A 82 1.84 -8.96 -9.19
N GLY A 83 3.10 -8.75 -8.81
CA GLY A 83 3.62 -9.20 -7.52
C GLY A 83 3.00 -8.49 -6.31
N CYS A 84 2.60 -7.22 -6.45
CA CYS A 84 1.87 -6.51 -5.40
C CYS A 84 0.43 -7.03 -5.30
N ILE A 85 -0.22 -7.20 -6.45
CA ILE A 85 -1.61 -7.66 -6.54
C ILE A 85 -1.74 -9.07 -5.94
N SER A 86 -0.90 -10.03 -6.35
CA SER A 86 -1.01 -11.42 -5.91
C SER A 86 -0.77 -11.61 -4.41
N CYS A 87 0.11 -10.82 -3.79
CA CYS A 87 0.28 -10.86 -2.35
C CYS A 87 -0.93 -10.25 -1.60
N HIS A 88 -1.52 -9.20 -2.15
CA HIS A 88 -2.64 -8.48 -1.52
C HIS A 88 -4.02 -9.09 -1.82
N GLU A 89 -4.16 -9.91 -2.86
CA GLU A 89 -5.43 -10.55 -3.27
C GLU A 89 -6.01 -11.46 -2.18
N ARG A 90 -5.17 -11.96 -1.27
CA ARG A 90 -5.59 -12.71 -0.07
C ARG A 90 -6.52 -11.90 0.85
N LYS A 91 -6.55 -10.58 0.68
CA LYS A 91 -7.47 -9.64 1.33
C LYS A 91 -8.35 -8.91 0.32
N ALA A 92 -8.69 -9.52 -0.81
CA ALA A 92 -9.60 -8.92 -1.80
C ALA A 92 -10.95 -8.51 -1.17
N SER A 93 -11.50 -9.32 -0.24
CA SER A 93 -12.72 -8.97 0.50
C SER A 93 -12.57 -7.76 1.44
N ASN A 94 -11.33 -7.43 1.81
CA ASN A 94 -10.98 -6.24 2.57
C ASN A 94 -10.26 -5.22 1.68
N ASP A 95 -10.67 -5.16 0.41
CA ASP A 95 -10.22 -4.18 -0.57
C ASP A 95 -8.69 -4.12 -0.75
N TYR A 96 -8.05 -5.29 -0.71
CA TYR A 96 -6.59 -5.46 -0.85
C TYR A 96 -5.77 -4.78 0.27
N VAL A 97 -6.41 -4.22 1.31
CA VAL A 97 -5.72 -3.56 2.43
C VAL A 97 -5.39 -4.59 3.51
N LEU A 98 -4.12 -4.67 3.90
CA LEU A 98 -3.63 -5.57 4.95
C LEU A 98 -3.54 -4.89 6.33
N ALA A 99 -3.38 -3.57 6.34
CA ALA A 99 -3.02 -2.80 7.53
C ALA A 99 -4.19 -2.52 8.48
N HIS A 100 -5.43 -2.69 8.01
CA HIS A 100 -6.64 -2.41 8.78
C HIS A 100 -7.80 -3.29 8.30
N ILE A 101 -8.66 -3.72 9.23
CA ILE A 101 -9.92 -4.41 8.94
C ILE A 101 -11.00 -3.62 9.68
N PHE A 102 -12.04 -3.17 8.95
CA PHE A 102 -13.19 -2.53 9.57
C PHE A 102 -13.98 -3.56 10.38
N LYS A 103 -14.36 -3.21 11.62
CA LYS A 103 -15.19 -4.02 12.51
C LYS A 103 -16.63 -3.53 12.47
#